data_AF-A0A1Y6JWR1-F1
#
_entry.id   AF-A0A1Y6JWR1-F1
#
_cell.length_a   1.000
_cell.length_b   1.000
_cell.length_c   1.000
_cell.angle_alpha   90.00
_cell.angle_beta   90.00
_cell.angle_gamma   90.00
#
_symmetry.space_group_name_H-M   'P 1'
#
loop_
_entity.id
_entity.type
_entity.pdbx_description
1 polymer ?
#
loop_
_entity_poly.entity_id
_entity_poly.type
_entity_poly.pdbx_seq_one_letter_code
_entity_poly.pdbx_strand_id
1 'polypeptide(L)'
;MQEPKSAKIIFRTDNELKQEAQNAFADMGLTLSQGLNLYLKEVVATGKIPFQVQTPAARLKAEAEEAEKLAAQGKLKTYTPSEYFAHARQIEKEAHQDPLAK
;
A
#
# COMPACT_ATOMS: atom_id res chain seq x y z
N MET A 1 30.17 19.89 -22.73
CA MET A 1 29.31 19.27 -21.71
C MET A 1 27.89 19.71 -22.01
N GLN A 2 26.97 18.80 -22.35
CA GLN A 2 25.57 19.17 -22.58
C GLN A 2 24.92 19.43 -21.22
N GLU A 3 24.27 20.58 -21.06
CA GLU A 3 23.45 20.86 -19.89
C GLU A 3 22.36 19.79 -19.74
N PRO A 4 22.02 19.37 -18.52
CA PRO A 4 20.86 18.52 -18.32
C PRO A 4 19.62 19.29 -18.78
N LYS A 5 19.04 18.87 -19.92
CA LYS A 5 17.79 19.43 -20.43
C LYS A 5 16.69 19.16 -19.40
N SER A 6 16.35 20.18 -18.62
CA SER A 6 15.23 20.14 -17.69
C SER A 6 13.93 20.40 -18.45
N ALA A 7 12.88 19.69 -18.07
CA ALA A 7 11.53 19.87 -18.59
C ALA A 7 10.58 20.22 -17.45
N LYS A 8 9.61 21.12 -17.70
CA LYS A 8 8.58 21.49 -16.74
C LYS A 8 7.29 20.73 -17.06
N ILE A 9 6.72 20.06 -16.05
CA ILE A 9 5.44 19.36 -16.13
C ILE A 9 4.45 20.08 -15.21
N ILE A 10 3.27 20.44 -15.73
CA ILE A 10 2.16 21.02 -14.97
C ILE A 10 0.98 20.06 -15.11
N PHE A 11 0.44 19.59 -13.99
CA PHE A 11 -0.77 18.77 -13.97
C PHE A 11 -1.76 19.36 -12.96
N ARG A 12 -3.06 19.18 -13.24
CA ARG A 12 -4.14 19.58 -12.33
C ARG A 12 -4.42 18.43 -11.38
N THR A 13 -4.62 18.76 -10.11
CA THR A 13 -4.95 17.80 -9.04
C THR A 13 -5.70 18.53 -7.94
N ASP A 14 -6.40 17.77 -7.09
CA ASP A 14 -7.02 18.29 -5.88
C ASP A 14 -5.96 18.69 -4.84
N ASN A 15 -6.28 19.72 -4.05
CA ASN A 15 -5.33 20.25 -3.07
C ASN A 15 -5.09 19.27 -1.92
N GLU A 16 -6.14 18.58 -1.47
CA GLU A 16 -6.06 17.53 -0.43
C GLU A 16 -5.16 16.39 -0.90
N LEU A 17 -5.41 15.85 -2.10
CA LEU A 17 -4.59 14.79 -2.70
C LEU A 17 -3.11 15.19 -2.82
N LYS A 18 -2.84 16.45 -3.20
CA LYS A 18 -1.47 16.97 -3.26
C LYS A 18 -0.79 16.96 -1.89
N GLN A 19 -1.49 17.38 -0.84
CA GLN A 19 -0.95 17.42 0.52
C GLN A 19 -0.70 16.01 1.06
N GLU A 20 -1.66 15.09 0.87
CA GLU A 20 -1.50 13.68 1.25
C GLU A 20 -0.31 13.03 0.54
N ALA A 21 -0.18 13.23 -0.77
CA ALA A 21 0.95 12.71 -1.53
C ALA A 21 2.29 13.31 -1.06
N GLN A 22 2.33 14.61 -0.73
CA GLN A 22 3.53 15.26 -0.19
C GLN A 22 3.96 14.64 1.13
N ASN A 23 3.02 14.40 2.05
CA ASN A 23 3.30 13.78 3.35
C ASN A 23 3.79 12.33 3.16
N ALA A 24 3.10 11.53 2.34
CA ALA A 24 3.47 10.15 2.07
C ALA A 24 4.89 10.04 1.49
N PHE A 25 5.27 10.91 0.55
CA PHE A 25 6.64 10.95 0.04
C PHE A 25 7.65 11.45 1.08
N ALA A 26 7.28 12.41 1.92
CA ALA A 26 8.15 12.93 2.97
C ALA A 26 8.48 11.86 4.02
N ASP A 27 7.52 11.00 4.37
CA ASP A 27 7.73 9.85 5.26
C ASP A 27 8.76 8.85 4.69
N MET A 28 8.90 8.80 3.36
CA MET A 28 9.92 8.03 2.65
C MET A 28 11.23 8.79 2.41
N GLY A 29 11.36 10.03 2.92
CA GLY A 29 12.53 10.89 2.70
C GLY A 29 12.61 11.47 1.28
N LEU A 30 11.48 11.54 0.57
CA LEU A 30 11.38 12.01 -0.81
C LEU A 30 10.52 13.28 -0.90
N THR A 31 10.86 14.15 -1.85
CA THR A 31 9.96 15.20 -2.30
C THR A 31 8.95 14.64 -3.30
N LEU A 32 7.79 15.29 -3.43
CA LEU A 32 6.78 14.93 -4.45
C LEU A 32 7.39 14.85 -5.86
N SER A 33 8.27 15.80 -6.21
CA SER A 33 8.95 15.81 -7.52
C SER A 33 9.90 14.63 -7.71
N GLN A 34 10.59 14.17 -6.66
CA GLN A 34 11.41 12.97 -6.74
C GLN A 34 10.55 11.72 -6.93
N GLY A 35 9.45 11.60 -6.18
CA GLY A 35 8.48 10.51 -6.32
C GLY A 35 7.91 10.42 -7.74
N LEU A 36 7.48 11.55 -8.30
CA LEU A 36 6.97 11.60 -9.68
C LEU A 36 8.04 11.23 -10.72
N ASN A 37 9.30 11.65 -10.51
CA ASN A 37 10.39 11.24 -11.39
C ASN A 37 10.68 9.73 -11.32
N LEU A 38 10.58 9.12 -10.14
CA LEU A 38 10.71 7.66 -10.00
C LEU A 38 9.59 6.93 -10.76
N TYR A 39 8.35 7.40 -10.62
CA TYR A 39 7.21 6.87 -11.37
C TYR A 39 7.45 6.92 -12.88
N LEU A 40 7.87 8.07 -13.42
CA LEU A 40 8.15 8.22 -14.86
C LEU A 40 9.28 7.30 -15.32
N LYS A 41 10.35 7.15 -14.53
CA LYS A 41 11.45 6.23 -14.85
C LYS A 41 10.98 4.78 -14.91
N GLU A 42 10.13 4.37 -13.98
CA GLU A 42 9.59 2.99 -13.95
C GLU A 42 8.68 2.71 -15.15
N VAL A 43 7.84 3.68 -15.54
CA VAL A 43 7.03 3.59 -16.77
C VAL A 43 7.93 3.43 -18.00
N VAL A 44 9.01 4.20 -18.10
CA VAL A 44 9.95 4.11 -19.23
C VAL A 44 10.70 2.77 -19.23
N ALA A 45 11.11 2.28 -18.06
CA ALA A 45 11.86 1.02 -17.94
C ALA A 45 11.00 -0.20 -18.28
N THR A 46 9.73 -0.22 -17.88
CA THR A 46 8.85 -1.39 -17.99
C THR A 46 7.87 -1.33 -19.16
N GLY A 47 7.62 -0.13 -19.70
CA GLY A 47 6.58 0.12 -20.70
C GLY A 47 5.16 -0.08 -20.17
N LYS A 48 4.95 -0.06 -18.85
CA LYS A 48 3.65 -0.34 -18.20
C LYS A 48 3.40 0.68 -17.07
N ILE A 49 2.15 0.77 -16.62
CA ILE A 49 1.80 1.53 -15.42
C ILE A 49 2.29 0.72 -14.20
N PRO A 50 3.15 1.29 -13.32
CA PRO A 50 3.78 0.60 -12.20
C PRO A 50 2.86 0.47 -10.97
N PHE A 51 1.57 0.31 -11.21
CA PHE A 51 0.57 -0.06 -10.22
C PHE A 51 -0.58 -0.75 -10.93
N GLN A 52 -1.30 -1.60 -10.22
CA GLN A 52 -2.42 -2.31 -10.81
C GLN A 52 -3.63 -1.40 -10.90
N VAL A 53 -4.12 -1.16 -12.12
CA VAL A 53 -5.31 -0.35 -12.35
C VAL A 53 -6.53 -1.25 -12.18
N GLN A 54 -7.21 -1.12 -11.05
CA GLN A 54 -8.40 -1.91 -10.71
C GLN A 54 -9.45 -1.04 -10.05
N THR A 55 -10.72 -1.41 -10.21
CA THR A 55 -11.78 -0.82 -9.39
C THR A 55 -11.69 -1.35 -7.96
N PRO A 56 -12.24 -0.65 -6.95
CA PRO A 56 -12.27 -1.16 -5.58
C PRO A 56 -12.88 -2.56 -5.46
N ALA A 57 -13.94 -2.82 -6.23
CA ALA A 57 -14.60 -4.13 -6.27
C ALA A 57 -13.71 -5.21 -6.90
N ALA A 58 -12.97 -4.89 -7.98
CA ALA A 58 -12.03 -5.82 -8.59
C ALA A 58 -10.85 -6.12 -7.67
N ARG A 59 -10.33 -5.09 -6.98
CA ARG A 59 -9.27 -5.23 -5.97
C ARG A 59 -9.70 -6.16 -4.83
N LEU A 60 -10.87 -5.93 -4.23
CA LEU A 60 -11.43 -6.77 -3.16
C LEU A 60 -11.57 -8.23 -3.59
N LYS A 61 -12.05 -8.47 -4.81
CA LYS A 61 -12.16 -9.83 -5.36
C LYS A 61 -10.79 -10.49 -5.51
N ALA A 62 -9.82 -9.78 -6.10
CA ALA A 62 -8.47 -10.30 -6.27
C ALA A 62 -7.81 -10.62 -4.93
N GLU A 63 -7.94 -9.75 -3.93
CA GLU A 63 -7.42 -9.98 -2.57
C GLU A 63 -8.09 -11.18 -1.90
N ALA A 64 -9.41 -11.35 -2.06
CA ALA A 64 -10.14 -12.51 -1.51
C ALA A 64 -9.71 -13.83 -2.19
N GLU A 65 -9.60 -13.84 -3.52
CA GLU A 65 -9.13 -15.02 -4.26
C GLU A 65 -7.69 -15.41 -3.90
N GLU A 66 -6.83 -14.42 -3.67
CA GLU A 66 -5.46 -14.66 -3.23
C GLU A 66 -5.41 -15.21 -1.80
N ALA A 67 -6.22 -14.67 -0.89
CA ALA A 67 -6.37 -15.19 0.46
C ALA A 67 -6.88 -16.65 0.47
N GLU A 68 -7.87 -16.98 -0.36
CA GLU A 68 -8.36 -18.36 -0.50
C GLU A 68 -7.28 -19.31 -1.03
N LYS A 69 -6.50 -18.88 -2.04
CA LYS A 69 -5.39 -19.70 -2.57
C LYS A 69 -4.32 -19.95 -1.53
N LEU A 70 -3.94 -18.93 -0.76
CA LEU A 70 -2.94 -19.05 0.29
C LEU A 70 -3.44 -19.92 1.47
N ALA A 71 -4.74 -19.84 1.80
CA ALA A 71 -5.39 -20.73 2.76
C ALA A 71 -5.40 -22.18 2.28
N ALA A 72 -5.75 -22.42 1.01
CA ALA A 72 -5.71 -23.75 0.41
C ALA A 72 -4.29 -24.35 0.36
N GLN A 73 -3.26 -23.50 0.24
CA GLN A 73 -1.84 -23.90 0.32
C GLN A 73 -1.34 -24.09 1.75
N GLY A 74 -2.19 -23.89 2.78
CA GLY A 74 -1.82 -24.00 4.19
C GLY A 74 -0.88 -22.90 4.69
N LYS A 75 -0.71 -21.81 3.93
CA LYS A 75 0.17 -20.68 4.28
C LYS A 75 -0.54 -19.62 5.14
N LEU A 76 -1.86 -19.69 5.23
CA LEU A 76 -2.68 -18.84 6.09
C LEU A 76 -3.36 -19.68 7.16
N LYS A 77 -3.39 -19.15 8.39
CA LYS A 77 -4.19 -19.72 9.46
C LYS A 77 -5.67 -19.48 9.14
N THR A 78 -6.38 -20.55 8.85
CA THR A 78 -7.84 -20.53 8.69
C THR A 78 -8.49 -20.80 10.04
N TYR A 79 -9.56 -20.06 10.35
CA TYR A 79 -10.34 -20.27 11.56
C TYR A 79 -11.78 -20.56 11.15
N THR A 80 -12.42 -21.53 11.80
CA THR A 80 -13.88 -21.56 11.79
C THR A 80 -14.43 -20.36 12.58
N PRO A 81 -15.67 -19.91 12.35
CA PRO A 81 -16.23 -18.77 13.10
C PRO A 81 -16.12 -18.94 14.63
N SER A 82 -16.39 -20.14 15.16
CA SER A 82 -16.26 -20.41 16.60
C SER A 82 -14.83 -20.33 17.11
N GLU A 83 -13.86 -20.82 16.35
CA GLU A 83 -12.43 -20.73 16.69
C GLU A 83 -11.93 -19.29 16.56
N TYR A 84 -12.39 -18.54 15.55
CA TYR A 84 -12.05 -17.13 15.37
C TYR A 84 -12.48 -16.32 16.59
N PHE A 85 -13.73 -16.46 17.05
CA PHE A 85 -14.20 -15.72 18.22
C PHE A 85 -13.47 -16.16 19.52
N ALA A 86 -13.04 -17.41 19.62
CA ALA A 86 -12.21 -17.85 20.74
C ALA A 86 -10.81 -17.22 20.71
N HIS A 87 -10.19 -17.21 19.53
CA HIS A 87 -8.86 -16.64 19.28
C HIS A 87 -8.87 -15.10 19.44
N ALA A 88 -9.87 -14.42 18.91
CA ALA A 88 -10.03 -12.96 19.04
C ALA A 88 -10.14 -12.54 20.52
N ARG A 89 -10.93 -13.27 21.32
CA ARG A 89 -11.04 -13.05 22.78
C ARG A 89 -9.74 -13.32 23.53
N GLN A 90 -8.87 -14.18 23.02
CA GLN A 90 -7.54 -14.42 23.60
C GLN A 90 -6.59 -13.27 23.29
N ILE A 91 -6.54 -12.80 22.03
CA ILE A 91 -5.75 -11.63 21.63
C ILE A 91 -6.17 -10.39 22.43
N GLU A 92 -7.47 -10.15 22.60
CA GLU A 92 -7.96 -9.01 23.38
C GLU A 92 -7.51 -9.10 24.84
N LYS A 93 -7.49 -10.30 25.43
CA LYS A 93 -7.00 -10.50 26.81
C LYS A 93 -5.50 -10.32 26.93
N GLU A 94 -4.73 -10.75 25.94
CA GLU A 94 -3.28 -10.56 25.88
C GLU A 94 -2.91 -9.09 25.66
N ALA A 95 -3.65 -8.36 24.83
CA ALA A 95 -3.47 -6.93 24.59
C ALA A 95 -3.84 -6.06 25.81
N HIS A 96 -4.79 -6.50 26.65
CA HIS A 96 -5.12 -5.84 27.92
C HIS A 96 -4.16 -6.22 29.08
N GLN A 97 -3.20 -7.12 28.85
CA GLN A 97 -2.23 -7.56 29.85
C GLN A 97 -0.88 -6.83 29.79
N ASP A 98 -0.73 -5.81 28.94
CA ASP A 98 0.41 -4.87 28.99
C ASP A 98 -0.01 -3.48 29.53
N PRO A 99 -0.18 -3.34 30.85
CA PRO A 99 -0.20 -2.04 31.49
C PRO A 99 1.25 -1.62 31.81
N LEU A 100 1.84 -0.75 31.00
CA LEU A 100 3.13 -0.09 31.28
C LEU A 100 4.26 -1.02 31.78
N ALA A 101 4.97 -1.67 30.87
CA ALA A 101 6.41 -1.87 31.08
C ALA A 101 7.18 -0.55 30.79
N LYS A 102 6.98 0.46 31.64
CA LYS A 102 7.96 1.52 32.00
C LYS A 102 7.46 2.34 33.19
#